data_AF-A0A925JYM7-F1
#
_entry.id   AF-A0A925JYM7-F1
#
_cell.length_a   1.000
_cell.length_b   1.000
_cell.length_c   1.000
_cell.angle_alpha   90.00
_cell.angle_beta   90.00
_cell.angle_gamma   90.00
#
_symmetry.space_group_name_H-M   'P 1'
#
loop_
_entity.id
_entity.type
_entity.pdbx_description
1 polymer ?
#
loop_
_entity_poly.entity_id
_entity_poly.type
_entity_poly.pdbx_seq_one_letter_code
_entity_poly.pdbx_strand_id
1 'polypeptide(L)'
;ALLAVAPLTIRNAVVFRSFIPVSLGAGQTLIEGIGDYDPERRFGLPETDVELQRQEAEMYGRPEYATSLFGPDAIARDRARLARGSAVIRSNPFWFASVMARRAASMLRLERTPLASTAPVSEGWTRAPRLVVRASQKLFITAIFLPLQIFGALVLARGRRWRSLAVLLAVPLYYICVQSALHTEYRYVLALQYFLFVLVAVALHQAALWARLKWAGRGGRRG
;
A
#
# COMPACT_ATOMS: atom_id res chain seq x y z
N ALA A 1 19.08 10.26 -3.52
CA ALA A 1 17.78 10.97 -3.54
C ALA A 1 17.94 12.46 -3.18
N LEU A 2 18.42 12.80 -1.98
CA LEU A 2 18.60 14.21 -1.54
C LEU A 2 19.41 15.08 -2.52
N LEU A 3 20.52 14.58 -3.06
CA LEU A 3 21.36 15.32 -4.02
C LEU A 3 20.70 15.55 -5.39
N ALA A 4 19.69 14.77 -5.76
CA ALA A 4 18.96 14.92 -7.03
C ALA A 4 17.78 15.90 -6.89
N VAL A 5 17.19 16.00 -5.70
CA VAL A 5 16.05 16.87 -5.42
C VAL A 5 16.51 18.26 -4.96
N ALA A 6 17.65 18.35 -4.27
CA ALA A 6 18.19 19.60 -3.75
C ALA A 6 18.33 20.73 -4.80
N PRO A 7 18.81 20.50 -6.03
CA PRO A 7 18.93 21.57 -7.01
C PRO A 7 17.58 22.19 -7.40
N LEU A 8 16.53 21.38 -7.52
CA LEU A 8 15.17 21.84 -7.83
C LEU A 8 14.56 22.59 -6.66
N THR A 9 14.72 22.08 -5.44
CA THR A 9 14.20 22.74 -4.22
C THR A 9 14.92 24.06 -3.95
N ILE A 10 16.24 24.12 -4.16
CA ILE A 10 17.04 25.34 -4.02
C ILE A 10 16.64 26.35 -5.09
N ARG A 11 16.50 25.93 -6.36
CA ARG A 11 16.01 26.79 -7.45
C ARG A 11 14.63 27.38 -7.11
N ASN A 12 13.70 26.57 -6.62
CA ASN A 12 12.37 27.04 -6.23
C ASN A 12 12.44 28.03 -5.06
N ALA A 13 13.30 27.78 -4.07
CA ALA A 13 13.50 28.68 -2.94
C ALA A 13 14.04 30.06 -3.37
N VAL A 14 14.97 30.08 -4.34
CA VAL A 14 15.56 31.31 -4.87
C VAL A 14 14.58 32.10 -5.73
N VAL A 15 13.85 31.42 -6.62
CA VAL A 15 12.94 32.08 -7.58
C VAL A 15 11.68 32.60 -6.91
N PHE A 16 11.08 31.80 -6.02
CA PHE A 16 9.79 32.15 -5.40
C PHE A 16 9.95 32.77 -4.00
N ARG A 17 11.20 33.04 -3.57
CA ARG A 17 11.58 33.50 -2.22
C ARG A 17 10.90 32.73 -1.08
N SER A 18 10.53 31.48 -1.35
CA SER A 18 9.77 30.63 -0.43
C SER A 18 10.14 29.18 -0.70
N PHE A 19 10.29 28.39 0.37
CA PHE A 19 10.53 26.96 0.24
C PHE A 19 9.27 26.29 -0.30
N ILE A 20 9.23 26.06 -1.61
CA ILE A 20 8.13 25.38 -2.31
C ILE A 20 8.52 23.91 -2.47
N PRO A 21 7.80 22.96 -1.83
CA PRO A 21 8.02 21.55 -2.07
C PRO A 21 7.80 21.21 -3.54
N VAL A 22 8.50 20.20 -4.03
CA VAL A 22 8.55 19.84 -5.46
C VAL A 22 7.17 19.43 -6.03
N SER A 23 6.17 19.19 -5.17
CA SER A 23 4.77 18.96 -5.55
C SER A 23 3.79 19.67 -4.61
N LEU A 24 2.77 20.32 -5.16
CA LEU A 24 1.54 20.70 -4.47
C LEU A 24 0.61 19.49 -4.36
N GLY A 25 -0.32 19.49 -3.39
CA GLY A 25 -1.33 18.44 -3.22
C GLY A 25 -1.07 17.51 -2.04
N ALA A 26 0.06 17.63 -1.34
CA ALA A 26 0.31 16.85 -0.13
C ALA A 26 -0.71 17.16 0.97
N GLY A 27 -1.13 18.43 1.09
CA GLY A 27 -2.19 18.82 2.02
C GLY A 27 -3.56 18.30 1.63
N GLN A 28 -3.85 18.28 0.33
CA GLN A 28 -5.07 17.68 -0.22
C GLN A 28 -5.13 16.19 0.13
N THR A 29 -4.14 15.41 -0.28
CA THR A 29 -4.09 13.96 -0.03
C THR A 29 -4.15 13.61 1.45
N LEU A 30 -3.54 14.44 2.31
CA LEU A 30 -3.60 14.25 3.75
C LEU A 30 -5.01 14.44 4.32
N ILE A 31 -5.69 15.52 3.92
CA ILE A 31 -7.06 15.81 4.39
C ILE A 31 -8.03 14.74 3.90
N GLU A 32 -8.02 14.46 2.60
CA GLU A 32 -8.91 13.46 1.99
C GLU A 32 -8.64 12.07 2.58
N GLY A 33 -7.38 11.71 2.78
CA GLY A 33 -7.01 10.46 3.43
C GLY A 33 -7.40 10.36 4.90
N ILE A 34 -7.58 11.48 5.61
CA ILE A 34 -8.15 11.48 6.97
C ILE A 34 -9.67 11.37 6.90
N GLY A 35 -10.32 12.10 5.99
CA GLY A 35 -11.77 12.06 5.77
C GLY A 35 -12.27 10.66 5.40
N ASP A 36 -11.60 9.99 4.46
CA ASP A 36 -11.92 8.63 3.99
C ASP A 36 -11.91 7.58 5.13
N TYR A 37 -11.10 7.78 6.16
CA TYR A 37 -11.00 6.89 7.32
C TYR A 37 -11.79 7.36 8.55
N ASP A 38 -12.55 8.44 8.43
CA ASP A 38 -13.45 9.01 9.45
C ASP A 38 -14.91 9.00 8.96
N PRO A 39 -15.56 7.82 8.86
CA PRO A 39 -16.91 7.70 8.32
C PRO A 39 -17.97 8.42 9.17
N GLU A 40 -17.65 8.69 10.44
CA GLU A 40 -18.50 9.44 11.37
C GLU A 40 -18.35 10.97 11.20
N ARG A 41 -17.44 11.43 10.33
CA ARG A 41 -17.13 12.84 10.06
C ARG A 41 -16.81 13.65 11.32
N ARG A 42 -16.18 13.01 12.31
CA ARG A 42 -15.79 13.60 13.61
C ARG A 42 -14.83 14.79 13.47
N PHE A 43 -13.97 14.76 12.45
CA PHE A 43 -13.00 15.82 12.21
C PHE A 43 -13.48 16.88 11.22
N GLY A 44 -14.66 16.68 10.61
CA GLY A 44 -15.22 17.60 9.62
C GLY A 44 -14.34 17.80 8.40
N LEU A 45 -13.49 16.82 8.07
CA LEU A 45 -12.60 16.87 6.92
C LEU A 45 -13.27 16.23 5.69
N PRO A 46 -13.11 16.82 4.50
CA PRO A 46 -13.69 16.31 3.25
C PRO A 46 -12.96 15.04 2.80
N GLU A 47 -13.68 14.16 2.09
CA GLU A 47 -13.12 12.90 1.56
C GLU A 47 -12.85 12.95 0.05
N THR A 48 -13.34 13.99 -0.64
CA THR A 48 -13.15 14.17 -2.08
C THR A 48 -12.70 15.57 -2.45
N ASP A 49 -12.06 15.67 -3.62
CA ASP A 49 -11.70 16.93 -4.29
C ASP A 49 -12.85 17.94 -4.35
N VAL A 50 -14.07 17.47 -4.61
CA VAL A 50 -15.27 18.31 -4.77
C VAL A 50 -15.73 18.85 -3.42
N GLU A 51 -15.78 17.98 -2.41
CA GLU A 51 -16.12 18.40 -1.04
C GLU A 51 -15.08 19.37 -0.48
N LEU A 52 -13.79 19.15 -0.75
CA LEU A 52 -12.71 20.03 -0.34
C LEU A 52 -12.83 21.41 -0.97
N GLN A 53 -13.08 21.48 -2.28
CA GLN A 53 -13.28 22.73 -3.00
C GLN A 53 -14.48 23.51 -2.46
N ARG A 54 -15.61 22.83 -2.26
CA ARG A 54 -16.83 23.43 -1.70
C ARG A 54 -16.60 23.94 -0.28
N GLN A 55 -16.00 23.13 0.59
CA GLN A 55 -15.72 23.49 1.96
C GLN A 55 -14.79 24.71 2.04
N GLU A 56 -13.75 24.77 1.21
CA GLU A 56 -12.85 25.93 1.19
C GLU A 56 -13.53 27.18 0.65
N ALA A 57 -14.38 27.05 -0.38
CA ALA A 57 -15.15 28.19 -0.89
C ALA A 57 -16.07 28.78 0.19
N GLU A 58 -16.74 27.94 0.96
CA GLU A 58 -17.60 28.35 2.09
C GLU A 58 -16.77 28.92 3.25
N MET A 59 -15.70 28.24 3.67
CA MET A 59 -14.85 28.62 4.80
C MET A 59 -14.16 29.97 4.61
N TYR A 60 -13.69 30.25 3.39
CA TYR A 60 -12.97 31.49 3.07
C TYR A 60 -13.87 32.56 2.47
N GLY A 61 -15.15 32.27 2.21
CA GLY A 61 -16.06 33.18 1.51
C GLY A 61 -15.61 33.50 0.08
N ARG A 62 -14.92 32.54 -0.57
CA ARG A 62 -14.30 32.71 -1.90
C ARG A 62 -14.90 31.72 -2.90
N PRO A 63 -15.93 32.10 -3.67
CA PRO A 63 -16.60 31.19 -4.60
C PRO A 63 -15.67 30.62 -5.68
N GLU A 64 -14.60 31.34 -6.04
CA GLU A 64 -13.59 30.88 -6.99
C GLU A 64 -12.80 29.65 -6.52
N TYR A 65 -12.80 29.31 -5.21
CA TYR A 65 -12.19 28.07 -4.72
C TYR A 65 -12.99 26.83 -5.09
N ALA A 66 -14.28 26.97 -5.46
CA ALA A 66 -15.13 25.86 -5.85
C ALA A 66 -14.82 25.31 -7.25
N THR A 67 -14.08 26.06 -8.07
CA THR A 67 -13.79 25.70 -9.47
C THR A 67 -12.36 25.24 -9.70
N SER A 68 -11.48 25.37 -8.69
CA SER A 68 -10.09 24.92 -8.77
C SER A 68 -9.50 24.54 -7.41
N LEU A 69 -8.89 23.35 -7.36
CA LEU A 69 -8.10 22.87 -6.22
C LEU A 69 -6.83 23.66 -5.97
N PHE A 70 -6.22 24.17 -7.04
CA PHE A 70 -4.90 24.81 -7.01
C PHE A 70 -4.96 26.31 -7.33
N GLY A 71 -6.10 26.84 -7.79
CA GLY A 71 -6.26 28.26 -8.06
C GLY A 71 -7.38 28.90 -7.23
N PRO A 72 -7.25 30.19 -6.87
CA PRO A 72 -6.00 30.93 -6.64
C PRO A 72 -5.28 30.45 -5.35
N ASP A 73 -4.03 30.90 -5.17
CA ASP A 73 -3.24 30.74 -3.93
C ASP A 73 -2.91 29.29 -3.50
N ALA A 74 -2.64 28.41 -4.48
CA ALA A 74 -2.34 26.98 -4.29
C ALA A 74 -1.42 26.67 -3.09
N ILE A 75 -0.33 27.42 -2.95
CA ILE A 75 0.70 27.17 -1.94
C ILE A 75 0.16 27.46 -0.54
N ALA A 76 -0.54 28.58 -0.37
CA ALA A 76 -1.12 28.96 0.92
C ALA A 76 -2.22 27.98 1.32
N ARG A 77 -3.07 27.58 0.36
CA ARG A 77 -4.12 26.58 0.57
C ARG A 77 -3.54 25.21 0.93
N ASP A 78 -2.54 24.72 0.21
CA ASP A 78 -1.90 23.44 0.51
C ASP A 78 -1.24 23.43 1.89
N ARG A 79 -0.58 24.53 2.28
CA ARG A 79 -0.03 24.69 3.65
C ARG A 79 -1.13 24.71 4.72
N ALA A 80 -2.24 25.40 4.46
CA ALA A 80 -3.39 25.41 5.38
C ALA A 80 -3.99 24.01 5.52
N ARG A 81 -4.12 23.27 4.41
CA ARG A 81 -4.59 21.88 4.40
C ARG A 81 -3.67 20.97 5.21
N LEU A 82 -2.35 21.06 5.00
CA LEU A 82 -1.34 20.33 5.78
C LEU A 82 -1.44 20.67 7.27
N ALA A 83 -1.60 21.96 7.62
CA ALA A 83 -1.74 22.39 8.99
C ALA A 83 -2.98 21.75 9.65
N ARG A 84 -4.15 21.80 8.99
CA ARG A 84 -5.39 21.16 9.47
C ARG A 84 -5.23 19.65 9.67
N GLY A 85 -4.77 18.93 8.64
CA GLY A 85 -4.55 17.48 8.73
C GLY A 85 -3.54 17.12 9.83
N SER A 86 -2.44 17.86 9.94
CA SER A 86 -1.44 17.65 11.00
C SER A 86 -2.00 17.90 12.41
N ALA A 87 -2.92 18.86 12.57
CA ALA A 87 -3.56 19.14 13.85
C ALA A 87 -4.46 17.97 14.29
N VAL A 88 -5.17 17.33 13.37
CA VAL A 88 -5.94 16.10 13.66
C VAL A 88 -5.03 14.97 14.09
N ILE A 89 -3.91 14.74 13.37
CA ILE A 89 -2.95 13.70 13.73
C ILE A 89 -2.34 13.94 15.12
N ARG A 90 -1.94 15.17 15.43
CA ARG A 90 -1.36 15.52 16.73
C ARG A 90 -2.35 15.36 17.88
N SER A 91 -3.63 15.66 17.65
CA SER A 91 -4.67 15.51 18.67
C SER A 91 -5.18 14.07 18.80
N ASN A 92 -5.01 13.23 17.76
CA ASN A 92 -5.50 11.85 17.71
C ASN A 92 -4.43 10.84 17.25
N PRO A 93 -3.26 10.76 17.91
CA PRO A 93 -2.11 9.99 17.42
C PRO A 93 -2.39 8.49 17.38
N PHE A 94 -3.10 7.94 18.39
CA PHE A 94 -3.42 6.52 18.45
C PHE A 94 -4.46 6.11 17.40
N TRP A 95 -5.46 6.97 17.16
CA TRP A 95 -6.43 6.75 16.08
C TRP A 95 -5.71 6.73 14.73
N PHE A 96 -4.86 7.72 14.46
CA PHE A 96 -4.11 7.78 13.20
C PHE A 96 -3.16 6.57 13.05
N ALA A 97 -2.45 6.18 14.11
CA ALA A 97 -1.63 4.97 14.11
C ALA A 97 -2.44 3.72 13.81
N SER A 98 -3.67 3.61 14.34
CA SER A 98 -4.58 2.49 14.02
C SER A 98 -5.01 2.49 12.56
N VAL A 99 -5.26 3.67 11.97
CA VAL A 99 -5.56 3.82 10.54
C VAL A 99 -4.37 3.36 9.71
N MET A 100 -3.16 3.84 10.01
CA MET A 100 -1.93 3.41 9.32
C MET A 100 -1.69 1.91 9.45
N ALA A 101 -1.92 1.32 10.62
CA ALA A 101 -1.80 -0.13 10.82
C ALA A 101 -2.84 -0.92 9.99
N ARG A 102 -4.09 -0.45 9.91
CA ARG A 102 -5.12 -1.05 9.04
C ARG A 102 -4.74 -0.96 7.56
N ARG A 103 -4.17 0.16 7.12
CA ARG A 103 -3.67 0.36 5.75
C ARG A 103 -2.48 -0.57 5.44
N ALA A 104 -1.53 -0.66 6.36
CA ALA A 104 -0.42 -1.62 6.26
C ALA A 104 -0.93 -3.07 6.14
N ALA A 105 -1.91 -3.45 6.96
CA ALA A 105 -2.49 -4.78 6.93
C ALA A 105 -3.27 -5.05 5.63
N SER A 106 -3.94 -4.05 5.06
CA SER A 106 -4.66 -4.21 3.78
C SER A 106 -3.72 -4.44 2.61
N MET A 107 -2.51 -3.85 2.61
CA MET A 107 -1.49 -4.10 1.58
C MET A 107 -1.00 -5.55 1.55
N LEU A 108 -1.00 -6.24 2.69
CA LEU A 108 -0.64 -7.65 2.78
C LEU A 108 -1.73 -8.59 2.28
N ARG A 109 -2.95 -8.08 2.06
CA ARG A 109 -4.03 -8.88 1.51
C ARG A 109 -3.80 -9.09 0.02
N LEU A 110 -3.77 -10.35 -0.38
CA LEU A 110 -3.99 -10.74 -1.77
C LEU A 110 -5.45 -10.43 -2.09
N GLU A 111 -5.67 -9.39 -2.87
CA GLU A 111 -7.00 -9.09 -3.37
C GLU A 111 -7.48 -10.25 -4.26
N ARG A 112 -8.74 -10.62 -4.09
CA ARG A 112 -9.40 -11.54 -5.03
C ARG A 112 -9.57 -10.74 -6.31
N THR A 113 -8.64 -10.87 -7.25
CA THR A 113 -8.85 -10.37 -8.62
C THR A 113 -10.24 -10.80 -9.05
N PRO A 114 -11.13 -9.87 -9.46
CA PRO A 114 -12.41 -10.24 -10.04
C PRO A 114 -12.14 -11.31 -11.09
N LEU A 115 -12.82 -12.45 -11.00
CA LEU A 115 -12.62 -13.54 -11.94
C LEU A 115 -12.76 -12.93 -13.34
N ALA A 116 -11.71 -13.03 -14.16
CA ALA A 116 -11.58 -12.35 -15.46
C ALA A 116 -12.68 -12.70 -16.49
N SER A 117 -13.70 -13.45 -16.08
CA SER A 117 -14.91 -13.70 -16.83
C SER A 117 -15.99 -14.13 -15.83
N THR A 118 -16.92 -13.26 -15.48
CA THR A 118 -18.25 -13.67 -14.97
C THR A 118 -19.14 -14.18 -16.10
N ALA A 119 -18.74 -13.98 -17.36
CA ALA A 119 -19.43 -14.51 -18.53
C ALA A 119 -19.56 -16.04 -18.42
N PRO A 120 -20.70 -16.60 -18.85
CA PRO A 120 -20.91 -18.04 -18.88
C PRO A 120 -19.75 -18.72 -19.62
N VAL A 121 -19.31 -19.87 -19.11
CA VAL A 121 -18.24 -20.64 -19.74
C VAL A 121 -18.77 -21.06 -21.12
N SER A 122 -18.29 -20.42 -22.18
CA SER A 122 -18.61 -20.83 -23.55
C SER A 122 -18.23 -22.30 -23.70
N GLU A 123 -19.16 -23.13 -24.17
CA GLU A 123 -18.86 -24.51 -24.54
C GLU A 123 -17.80 -24.51 -25.64
N GLY A 124 -16.63 -25.08 -25.37
CA GLY A 124 -15.52 -25.13 -26.32
C GLY A 124 -14.14 -25.30 -25.68
N TRP A 125 -13.09 -25.22 -26.50
CA TRP A 125 -11.69 -25.45 -26.14
C TRP A 125 -11.16 -24.50 -25.04
N THR A 126 -11.80 -23.34 -24.84
CA THR A 126 -11.43 -22.37 -23.81
C THR A 126 -11.87 -22.77 -22.39
N ARG A 127 -12.72 -23.80 -22.24
CA ARG A 127 -13.23 -24.26 -20.93
C ARG A 127 -12.13 -24.81 -20.02
N ALA A 128 -11.31 -25.72 -20.54
CA ALA A 128 -10.23 -26.35 -19.78
C ALA A 128 -9.19 -25.33 -19.26
N PRO A 129 -8.59 -24.46 -20.11
CA PRO A 129 -7.63 -23.47 -19.63
C PRO A 129 -8.27 -22.44 -18.68
N ARG A 130 -9.53 -22.01 -18.91
CA ARG A 130 -10.24 -21.11 -17.98
C ARG A 130 -10.52 -21.76 -16.62
N LEU A 131 -10.84 -23.05 -16.59
CA LEU A 131 -11.02 -23.79 -15.33
C LEU A 131 -9.72 -23.89 -14.54
N VAL A 132 -8.61 -24.18 -15.21
CA VAL A 132 -7.28 -24.21 -14.59
C VAL A 132 -6.94 -22.82 -14.01
N VAL A 133 -7.10 -21.75 -14.79
CA VAL A 133 -6.85 -20.39 -14.32
C VAL A 133 -7.74 -20.03 -13.12
N ARG A 134 -9.05 -20.35 -13.18
CA ARG A 134 -9.98 -20.11 -12.06
C ARG A 134 -9.59 -20.92 -10.81
N ALA A 135 -9.19 -22.17 -10.98
CA ALA A 135 -8.74 -23.03 -9.88
C ALA A 135 -7.45 -22.48 -9.27
N SER A 136 -6.49 -22.07 -10.10
CA SER A 136 -5.26 -21.42 -9.65
C SER A 136 -5.56 -20.11 -8.91
N GLN A 137 -6.43 -19.25 -9.44
CA GLN A 137 -6.85 -18.00 -8.78
C GLN A 137 -7.51 -18.26 -7.41
N LYS A 138 -8.29 -19.35 -7.28
CA LYS A 138 -8.86 -19.75 -5.98
C LYS A 138 -7.81 -20.20 -4.96
N LEU A 139 -6.59 -20.55 -5.36
CA LEU A 139 -5.51 -20.89 -4.43
C LEU A 139 -4.80 -19.65 -3.88
N PHE A 140 -4.88 -18.51 -4.55
CA PHE A 140 -4.28 -17.23 -4.12
C PHE A 140 -5.11 -16.55 -3.02
N ILE A 141 -5.27 -17.23 -1.89
CA ILE A 141 -5.98 -16.74 -0.72
C ILE A 141 -4.94 -16.22 0.28
N THR A 142 -5.11 -14.98 0.75
CA THR A 142 -4.29 -14.36 1.81
C THR A 142 -4.09 -15.29 3.01
N ALA A 143 -5.13 -16.01 3.43
CA ALA A 143 -5.09 -16.95 4.55
C ALA A 143 -4.08 -18.11 4.38
N ILE A 144 -3.74 -18.49 3.14
CA ILE A 144 -2.74 -19.54 2.84
C ILE A 144 -1.36 -18.91 2.63
N PHE A 145 -1.31 -17.82 1.88
CA PHE A 145 -0.04 -17.20 1.51
C PHE A 145 0.64 -16.49 2.68
N LEU A 146 -0.12 -15.80 3.53
CA LEU A 146 0.44 -15.08 4.68
C LEU A 146 1.21 -16.02 5.66
N PRO A 147 0.67 -17.16 6.11
CA PRO A 147 1.44 -18.07 6.97
C PRO A 147 2.64 -18.68 6.23
N LEU A 148 2.55 -18.93 4.91
CA LEU A 148 3.71 -19.38 4.12
C LEU A 148 4.80 -18.31 4.02
N GLN A 149 4.44 -17.04 3.85
CA GLN A 149 5.38 -15.91 3.85
C GLN A 149 6.11 -15.81 5.18
N ILE A 150 5.36 -15.88 6.29
CA ILE A 150 5.91 -15.86 7.65
C ILE A 150 6.85 -17.06 7.85
N PHE A 151 6.44 -18.26 7.44
CA PHE A 151 7.28 -19.45 7.55
C PHE A 151 8.57 -19.34 6.74
N GLY A 152 8.50 -18.84 5.50
CA GLY A 152 9.68 -18.60 4.66
C GLY A 152 10.65 -17.59 5.29
N ALA A 153 10.13 -16.49 5.83
CA ALA A 153 10.93 -15.52 6.57
C ALA A 153 11.60 -16.15 7.81
N LEU A 154 10.87 -16.96 8.57
CA LEU A 154 11.39 -17.68 9.74
C LEU A 154 12.48 -18.70 9.37
N VAL A 155 12.34 -19.39 8.24
CA VAL A 155 13.36 -20.31 7.72
C VAL A 155 14.65 -19.55 7.41
N LEU A 156 14.57 -18.41 6.71
CA LEU A 156 15.74 -17.58 6.42
C LEU A 156 16.38 -17.00 7.70
N ALA A 157 15.57 -16.53 8.63
CA ALA A 157 16.02 -16.00 9.92
C ALA A 157 16.75 -17.07 10.74
N ARG A 158 16.17 -18.27 10.87
CA ARG A 158 16.79 -19.41 11.57
C ARG A 158 18.07 -19.88 10.90
N GLY A 159 18.12 -19.86 9.56
CA GLY A 159 19.33 -20.11 8.79
C GLY A 159 20.38 -18.99 8.87
N ARG A 160 20.16 -17.95 9.70
CA ARG A 160 21.00 -16.75 9.85
C ARG A 160 21.28 -16.03 8.52
N ARG A 161 20.40 -16.20 7.52
CA ARG A 161 20.50 -15.56 6.19
C ARG A 161 19.93 -14.15 6.22
N TRP A 162 20.39 -13.34 7.18
CA TRP A 162 19.87 -12.00 7.45
C TRP A 162 19.99 -11.05 6.26
N ARG A 163 21.07 -11.16 5.47
CA ARG A 163 21.26 -10.36 4.25
C ARG A 163 20.16 -10.61 3.23
N SER A 164 19.88 -11.88 2.92
CA SER A 164 18.82 -12.25 1.98
C SER A 164 17.45 -11.84 2.50
N LEU A 165 17.18 -12.06 3.79
CA LEU A 165 15.93 -11.62 4.42
C LEU A 165 15.77 -10.09 4.36
N ALA A 166 16.83 -9.35 4.64
CA ALA A 166 16.83 -7.89 4.58
C ALA A 166 16.54 -7.38 3.17
N VAL A 167 17.16 -7.96 2.14
CA VAL A 167 16.88 -7.59 0.73
C VAL A 167 15.44 -7.91 0.35
N LEU A 168 14.92 -9.07 0.74
CA LEU A 168 13.55 -9.48 0.42
C LEU A 168 12.50 -8.65 1.17
N LEU A 169 12.83 -8.14 2.37
CA LEU A 169 11.92 -7.31 3.18
C LEU A 169 12.11 -5.81 2.96
N ALA A 170 13.22 -5.35 2.37
CA ALA A 170 13.49 -3.92 2.19
C ALA A 170 12.36 -3.22 1.42
N VAL A 171 11.97 -3.79 0.28
CA VAL A 171 10.87 -3.27 -0.54
C VAL A 171 9.54 -3.41 0.22
N PRO A 172 9.15 -4.58 0.73
CA PRO A 172 7.94 -4.70 1.54
C PRO A 172 7.79 -3.71 2.68
N LEU A 173 8.84 -3.55 3.48
CA LEU A 173 8.84 -2.65 4.62
C LEU A 173 8.78 -1.19 4.17
N TYR A 174 9.46 -0.81 3.08
CA TYR A 174 9.32 0.52 2.51
C TYR A 174 7.87 0.83 2.12
N TYR A 175 7.21 -0.09 1.42
CA TYR A 175 5.80 0.08 1.02
C TYR A 175 4.87 0.18 2.25
N ILE A 176 5.07 -0.70 3.22
CA ILE A 176 4.25 -0.74 4.45
C ILE A 176 4.47 0.52 5.31
N CYS A 177 5.69 1.04 5.40
CA CYS A 177 6.01 2.17 6.28
C CYS A 177 5.77 3.53 5.62
N VAL A 178 6.15 3.67 4.35
CA VAL A 178 6.13 4.97 3.64
C VAL A 178 4.89 5.08 2.78
N GLN A 179 4.58 4.05 1.99
CA GLN A 179 3.48 4.12 1.05
C GLN A 179 2.12 3.98 1.72
N SER A 180 2.02 3.36 2.91
CA SER A 180 0.77 3.31 3.69
C SER A 180 0.25 4.68 4.11
N ALA A 181 1.13 5.69 4.18
CA ALA A 181 0.77 7.07 4.47
C ALA A 181 0.26 7.83 3.23
N LEU A 182 0.68 7.43 2.02
CA LEU A 182 0.29 8.07 0.77
C LEU A 182 -0.94 7.36 0.17
N HIS A 183 -1.74 8.04 -0.65
CA HIS A 183 -2.87 7.40 -1.34
C HIS A 183 -2.41 6.15 -2.11
N THR A 184 -3.04 5.01 -1.84
CA THR A 184 -2.58 3.71 -2.33
C THR A 184 -3.57 3.13 -3.31
N GLU A 185 -3.41 3.47 -4.58
CA GLU A 185 -4.01 2.64 -5.61
C GLU A 185 -3.38 1.23 -5.59
N TYR A 186 -4.22 0.22 -5.77
CA TYR A 186 -3.83 -1.19 -5.68
C TYR A 186 -2.65 -1.56 -6.58
N ARG A 187 -2.54 -0.95 -7.77
CA ARG A 187 -1.45 -1.19 -8.73
C ARG A 187 -0.07 -1.04 -8.09
N TYR A 188 0.07 -0.19 -7.08
CA TYR A 188 1.33 0.02 -6.40
C TYR A 188 1.65 -1.07 -5.35
N VAL A 189 0.67 -1.87 -4.92
CA VAL A 189 0.86 -2.98 -3.96
C VAL A 189 1.40 -4.24 -4.65
N LEU A 190 1.32 -4.33 -5.98
CA LEU A 190 1.82 -5.49 -6.74
C LEU A 190 3.32 -5.73 -6.53
N ALA A 191 4.11 -4.66 -6.49
CA ALA A 191 5.55 -4.74 -6.25
C ALA A 191 5.87 -5.47 -4.92
N LEU A 192 5.20 -5.07 -3.83
CA LEU A 192 5.28 -5.72 -2.52
C LEU A 192 5.00 -7.23 -2.63
N GLN A 193 3.95 -7.63 -3.34
CA GLN A 193 3.53 -9.04 -3.44
C GLN A 193 4.58 -9.91 -4.15
N TYR A 194 5.28 -9.41 -5.18
CA TYR A 194 6.33 -10.16 -5.86
C TYR A 194 7.48 -10.57 -4.92
N PHE A 195 7.91 -9.66 -4.05
CA PHE A 195 8.94 -9.97 -3.04
C PHE A 195 8.44 -10.98 -2.01
N LEU A 196 7.19 -10.84 -1.57
CA LEU A 196 6.58 -11.78 -0.62
C LEU A 196 6.41 -13.19 -1.22
N PHE A 197 6.14 -13.32 -2.52
CA PHE A 197 6.08 -14.63 -3.19
C PHE A 197 7.42 -15.38 -3.15
N VAL A 198 8.55 -14.67 -3.15
CA VAL A 198 9.86 -15.33 -2.98
C VAL A 198 9.97 -15.99 -1.61
N LEU A 199 9.43 -15.38 -0.54
CA LEU A 199 9.38 -16.01 0.78
C LEU A 199 8.51 -17.27 0.78
N VAL A 200 7.38 -17.25 0.06
CA VAL A 200 6.54 -18.45 -0.13
C VAL A 200 7.30 -19.55 -0.85
N ALA A 201 8.09 -19.21 -1.88
CA ALA A 201 8.92 -20.18 -2.59
C ALA A 201 9.95 -20.83 -1.65
N VAL A 202 10.59 -20.05 -0.77
CA VAL A 202 11.50 -20.56 0.26
C VAL A 202 10.79 -21.53 1.21
N ALA A 203 9.60 -21.16 1.68
CA ALA A 203 8.77 -22.00 2.54
C ALA A 203 8.46 -23.37 1.90
N LEU A 204 7.98 -23.35 0.65
CA LEU A 204 7.63 -24.55 -0.08
C LEU A 204 8.86 -25.42 -0.39
N HIS A 205 9.98 -24.80 -0.76
CA HIS A 205 11.23 -25.52 -0.99
C HIS A 205 11.70 -26.25 0.27
N GLN A 206 11.68 -25.56 1.42
CA GLN A 206 12.09 -26.16 2.69
C GLN A 206 11.15 -27.30 3.12
N ALA A 207 9.84 -27.13 2.95
CA ALA A 207 8.86 -28.17 3.23
C ALA A 207 9.08 -29.41 2.35
N ALA A 208 9.39 -29.22 1.06
CA ALA A 208 9.69 -30.30 0.13
C ALA A 208 10.95 -31.08 0.53
N LEU A 209 12.01 -30.38 0.97
CA LEU A 209 13.22 -31.03 1.48
C LEU A 209 12.93 -31.88 2.72
N TRP A 210 12.17 -31.36 3.68
CA TRP A 210 11.78 -32.12 4.87
C TRP A 210 10.92 -33.35 4.54
N ALA A 211 10.01 -33.24 3.57
CA ALA A 211 9.21 -34.37 3.11
C ALA A 211 10.08 -35.48 2.51
N ARG A 212 11.05 -35.12 1.66
CA ARG A 212 12.02 -36.07 1.06
C ARG A 212 12.84 -36.79 2.12
N LEU A 213 13.37 -36.06 3.11
CA LEU A 213 14.15 -36.64 4.20
C LEU A 213 13.32 -37.62 5.06
N LYS A 214 12.07 -37.28 5.37
CA LYS A 214 11.15 -38.18 6.11
C LYS A 214 10.81 -39.45 5.33
N TRP A 215 10.63 -39.36 4.02
CA TRP A 215 10.39 -40.53 3.18
C TRP A 215 11.61 -41.44 3.08
N ALA A 216 12.81 -40.89 2.90
CA ALA A 216 14.05 -41.67 2.90
C ALA A 216 14.27 -42.40 4.24
N GLY A 217 14.00 -41.74 5.37
CA GLY A 217 14.12 -42.35 6.71
C GLY A 217 13.09 -43.44 7.04
N ARG A 218 11.94 -43.48 6.36
CA ARG A 218 10.93 -44.55 6.52
C ARG A 218 11.25 -45.82 5.70
N GLY A 219 12.04 -45.70 4.63
CA GLY A 219 12.46 -46.85 3.81
C GLY A 219 13.51 -47.74 4.48
N GLY A 220 14.33 -47.20 5.38
CA GLY A 220 15.43 -47.93 6.04
C GLY A 220 15.07 -48.73 7.30
N ARG A 221 13.79 -48.79 7.70
CA ARG A 221 13.32 -49.56 8.87
C ARG A 221 12.50 -50.81 8.51
N ARG A 222 12.62 -51.32 7.29
CA ARG A 222 11.97 -52.56 6.81
C ARG A 222 12.96 -53.61 6.29
N GLY A 223 14.23 -53.55 6.72
CA GLY A 223 15.25 -54.57 6.45
C GLY A 223 15.54 -55.34 7.73
#